data_AF-A0A6P2DLG2-F1
#
_entry.id   AF-A0A6P2DLG2-F1
#
_cell.length_a   1.000
_cell.length_b   1.000
_cell.length_c   1.000
_cell.angle_alpha   90.00
_cell.angle_beta   90.00
_cell.angle_gamma   90.00
#
_symmetry.space_group_name_H-M   'P 1'
#
loop_
_entity.id
_entity.type
_entity.pdbx_description
1 polymer ?
#
loop_
_entity_poly.entity_id
_entity_poly.type
_entity_poly.pdbx_seq_one_letter_code
_entity_poly.pdbx_strand_id
1 'polypeptide(L)'
;MTEAEWLSANVNPTAMLCSLKDRVTGRKVWLYTCACQRMWWPLLEDRISLQAINATEEGADSGASQKELDEAGAPIPWTERALQEMGAYIGEWGRLTRAEAARRAVAAAPDQEFNSRAVQIQVNADQAAILRDIFGNPFRLAAFPASWRTPTVLTLAAQMYESRDFGAMPILADALQDAGCDNADVLDHCRGPGPHVRGCWVVDLVLGKE
;
A
#
# COMPACT_ATOMS: atom_id res chain seq x y z
N MET A 1 -5.53 -18.51 -3.97
CA MET A 1 -4.96 -17.69 -5.05
C MET A 1 -3.63 -18.30 -5.44
N THR A 2 -3.31 -18.33 -6.73
CA THR A 2 -2.02 -18.74 -7.29
C THR A 2 -1.12 -17.52 -7.55
N GLU A 3 0.18 -17.75 -7.79
CA GLU A 3 1.11 -16.68 -8.15
C GLU A 3 0.70 -15.97 -9.46
N ALA A 4 0.24 -16.72 -10.47
CA ALA A 4 -0.21 -16.14 -11.73
C ALA A 4 -1.45 -15.25 -11.56
N GLU A 5 -2.38 -15.64 -10.68
CA GLU A 5 -3.53 -14.82 -10.32
C GLU A 5 -3.09 -13.54 -9.57
N TRP A 6 -2.11 -13.65 -8.66
CA TRP A 6 -1.58 -12.52 -7.91
C TRP A 6 -0.91 -11.48 -8.82
N LEU A 7 -0.18 -11.92 -9.84
CA LEU A 7 0.52 -11.04 -10.79
C LEU A 7 -0.39 -10.53 -11.94
N SER A 8 -1.62 -11.03 -12.04
CA SER A 8 -2.55 -10.61 -13.09
C SER A 8 -2.96 -9.14 -12.98
N ALA A 9 -2.99 -8.43 -14.11
CA ALA A 9 -3.44 -7.04 -14.17
C ALA A 9 -4.91 -6.84 -13.74
N ASN A 10 -5.75 -7.88 -13.85
CA ASN A 10 -7.19 -7.82 -13.58
C ASN A 10 -7.59 -8.53 -12.27
N VAL A 11 -6.63 -8.78 -11.37
CA VAL A 11 -6.90 -9.45 -10.11
C VAL A 11 -7.83 -8.62 -9.23
N ASN A 12 -8.71 -9.30 -8.48
CA ASN A 12 -9.58 -8.65 -7.51
C ASN A 12 -8.80 -8.43 -6.19
N PRO A 13 -8.64 -7.18 -5.71
CA PRO A 13 -7.91 -6.88 -4.46
C PRO A 13 -8.50 -7.55 -3.22
N THR A 14 -9.83 -7.72 -3.16
CA THR A 14 -10.48 -8.46 -2.07
C THR A 14 -10.02 -9.92 -2.05
N ALA A 15 -9.90 -10.56 -3.21
CA ALA A 15 -9.43 -11.93 -3.30
C ALA A 15 -7.94 -12.06 -2.89
N MET A 16 -7.12 -11.06 -3.22
CA MET A 16 -5.71 -10.99 -2.80
C MET A 16 -5.62 -10.93 -1.27
N LEU A 17 -6.34 -10.01 -0.63
CA LEU A 17 -6.36 -9.89 0.83
C LEU A 17 -6.90 -11.13 1.53
N CYS A 18 -7.99 -11.73 1.03
CA CYS A 18 -8.49 -12.98 1.59
C CYS A 18 -7.46 -14.11 1.50
N SER A 19 -6.63 -14.13 0.46
CA SER A 19 -5.56 -15.12 0.32
C SER A 19 -4.38 -14.89 1.27
N LEU A 20 -4.25 -13.67 1.82
CA LEU A 20 -3.21 -13.25 2.72
C LEU A 20 -3.56 -13.41 4.21
N LYS A 21 -4.83 -13.70 4.55
CA LYS A 21 -5.38 -13.64 5.92
C LYS A 21 -4.52 -14.32 7.01
N ASP A 22 -3.87 -15.44 6.69
CA ASP A 22 -3.10 -16.24 7.65
C ASP A 22 -1.59 -15.85 7.66
N ARG A 23 -1.19 -14.87 6.85
CA ARG A 23 0.21 -14.51 6.58
C ARG A 23 0.53 -13.04 6.82
N VAL A 24 -0.43 -12.25 7.30
CA VAL A 24 -0.28 -10.80 7.45
C VAL A 24 -0.23 -10.38 8.90
N THR A 25 0.64 -9.41 9.17
CA THR A 25 0.65 -8.69 10.44
C THR A 25 -0.41 -7.59 10.42
N GLY A 26 -0.92 -7.22 11.58
CA GLY A 26 -1.81 -6.06 11.71
C GLY A 26 -1.18 -4.81 11.09
N ARG A 27 0.12 -4.58 11.33
CA ARG A 27 0.88 -3.44 10.79
C ARG A 27 0.70 -3.27 9.26
N LYS A 28 1.03 -4.28 8.45
CA LYS A 28 0.99 -4.15 6.98
C LYS A 28 -0.43 -3.91 6.45
N VAL A 29 -1.42 -4.47 7.12
CA VAL A 29 -2.83 -4.27 6.81
C VAL A 29 -3.26 -2.81 7.03
N TRP A 30 -2.80 -2.17 8.10
CA TRP A 30 -3.06 -0.75 8.35
C TRP A 30 -2.38 0.15 7.34
N LEU A 31 -1.11 -0.12 7.08
CA LEU A 31 -0.37 0.62 6.06
C LEU A 31 -1.04 0.52 4.68
N TYR A 32 -1.59 -0.65 4.32
CA TYR A 32 -2.41 -0.80 3.11
C TYR A 32 -3.66 0.09 3.13
N THR A 33 -4.36 0.15 4.26
CA THR A 33 -5.56 0.97 4.40
C THR A 33 -5.24 2.46 4.28
N CYS A 34 -4.18 2.93 4.95
CA CYS A 34 -3.70 4.30 4.87
C CYS A 34 -3.22 4.65 3.45
N ALA A 35 -2.47 3.76 2.80
CA ALA A 35 -2.02 3.94 1.43
C ALA A 35 -3.19 4.09 0.45
N CYS A 36 -4.25 3.27 0.60
CA CYS A 36 -5.49 3.45 -0.14
C CYS A 36 -6.09 4.84 0.13
N GLN A 37 -6.24 5.25 1.40
CA GLN A 37 -6.82 6.55 1.73
C GLN A 37 -6.01 7.74 1.18
N ARG A 38 -4.67 7.65 1.19
CA ARG A 38 -3.78 8.68 0.63
C ARG A 38 -3.89 8.81 -0.87
N MET A 39 -3.90 7.68 -1.58
CA MET A 39 -3.98 7.66 -3.03
C MET A 39 -5.22 8.40 -3.54
N TRP A 40 -6.33 8.28 -2.80
CA TRP A 40 -7.58 8.92 -3.14
C TRP A 40 -7.82 10.21 -2.36
N TRP A 41 -6.85 10.68 -1.56
CA TRP A 41 -7.02 11.84 -0.66
C TRP A 41 -7.62 13.09 -1.33
N PRO A 42 -7.22 13.51 -2.55
CA PRO A 42 -7.83 14.66 -3.22
C PRO A 42 -9.35 14.52 -3.45
N LEU A 43 -9.90 13.33 -3.25
CA LEU A 43 -11.32 12.98 -3.36
C LEU A 43 -12.03 12.90 -1.99
N LEU A 44 -11.28 12.90 -0.89
CA LEU A 44 -11.74 12.54 0.45
C LEU A 44 -11.60 13.66 1.49
N GLU A 45 -11.22 14.87 1.05
CA GLU A 45 -10.85 16.02 1.90
C GLU A 45 -11.87 16.38 3.01
N ASP A 46 -13.13 15.94 2.89
CA ASP A 46 -14.20 16.21 3.85
C ASP A 46 -14.56 15.04 4.80
N ARG A 47 -13.95 13.85 4.67
CA ARG A 47 -14.39 12.63 5.40
C ARG A 47 -13.37 12.03 6.36
N ILE A 48 -12.07 12.28 6.16
CA ILE A 48 -10.99 11.74 6.99
C ILE A 48 -10.02 12.89 7.26
N SER A 49 -9.44 12.96 8.47
CA SER A 49 -8.35 13.89 8.76
C SER A 49 -7.01 13.32 8.30
N LEU A 50 -6.18 14.11 7.60
CA LEU A 50 -4.81 13.71 7.26
C LEU A 50 -3.99 13.37 8.52
N GLN A 51 -4.30 14.02 9.64
CA GLN A 51 -3.71 13.71 10.94
C GLN A 51 -4.07 12.29 11.40
N ALA A 52 -5.30 11.84 11.16
CA ALA A 52 -5.72 10.47 11.50
C ALA A 52 -4.96 9.43 10.66
N ILE A 53 -4.74 9.70 9.37
CA ILE A 53 -3.94 8.84 8.50
C ILE A 53 -2.49 8.77 9.00
N ASN A 54 -1.86 9.92 9.27
CA ASN A 54 -0.49 9.97 9.79
C ASN A 54 -0.35 9.21 11.11
N ALA A 55 -1.27 9.44 12.05
CA ALA A 55 -1.27 8.78 13.35
C ALA A 55 -1.50 7.26 13.23
N THR A 56 -2.34 6.83 12.29
CA THR A 56 -2.57 5.40 12.05
C THR A 56 -1.32 4.72 11.48
N GLU A 57 -0.60 5.38 10.56
CA GLU A 57 0.67 4.87 10.02
C GLU A 57 1.76 4.79 11.08
N GLU A 58 1.92 5.84 11.89
CA GLU A 58 2.88 5.87 12.99
C GLU A 58 2.53 4.83 14.05
N GLY A 59 1.25 4.72 14.40
CA GLY A 59 0.73 3.72 15.31
C GLY A 59 0.94 2.29 14.81
N ALA A 60 0.86 2.08 13.49
CA ALA A 60 1.16 0.78 12.90
C ALA A 60 2.63 0.37 13.06
N ASP A 61 3.55 1.33 13.07
CA ASP A 61 4.98 1.09 13.28
C ASP A 61 5.37 0.96 14.75
N SER A 62 4.73 1.72 15.64
CA SER A 62 5.07 1.77 17.07
C SER A 62 4.32 0.74 17.91
N GLY A 63 3.27 0.12 17.36
CA GLY A 63 2.39 -0.78 18.11
C GLY A 63 1.39 -0.02 18.98
N ALA A 64 0.79 1.05 18.45
CA ALA A 64 -0.21 1.86 19.15
C ALA A 64 -1.36 1.00 19.67
N SER A 65 -1.80 1.32 20.88
CA SER A 65 -2.99 0.77 21.50
C SER A 65 -4.26 1.23 20.78
N GLN A 66 -5.33 0.43 20.89
CA GLN A 66 -6.65 0.80 20.36
C GLN A 66 -7.11 2.19 20.82
N LYS A 67 -6.78 2.56 22.06
CA LYS A 67 -7.13 3.86 22.63
C LYS A 67 -6.46 5.02 21.88
N GLU A 68 -5.19 4.90 21.54
CA GLU A 68 -4.44 5.93 20.79
C GLU A 68 -5.01 6.10 19.37
N LEU A 69 -5.47 5.00 18.77
CA LEU A 69 -6.11 5.03 17.45
C LEU A 69 -7.50 5.65 17.50
N ASP A 70 -8.30 5.35 18.52
CA ASP A 70 -9.61 5.97 18.73
C ASP A 70 -9.47 7.48 18.96
N GLU A 71 -8.49 7.91 19.77
CA GLU A 71 -8.19 9.33 20.01
C GLU A 71 -7.71 10.05 18.74
N ALA A 72 -6.99 9.36 17.86
CA ALA A 72 -6.60 9.88 16.54
C ALA A 72 -7.75 9.91 15.52
N GLY A 73 -8.92 9.37 15.85
CA GLY A 73 -10.04 9.24 14.93
C GLY A 73 -9.81 8.21 13.82
N ALA A 74 -9.02 7.17 14.11
CA ALA A 74 -8.81 6.07 13.19
C ALA A 74 -10.16 5.39 12.89
N PRO A 75 -10.51 5.15 11.62
CA PRO A 75 -11.86 4.74 11.25
C PRO A 75 -12.18 3.27 11.59
N ILE A 76 -11.18 2.47 12.00
CA ILE A 76 -11.33 1.02 12.22
C ILE A 76 -10.52 0.58 13.47
N PRO A 77 -10.96 -0.44 14.24
CA PRO A 77 -10.19 -1.05 15.33
C PRO A 77 -9.14 -2.11 14.92
N TRP A 78 -8.03 -2.25 15.65
CA TRP A 78 -7.01 -3.32 15.53
C TRP A 78 -7.56 -4.69 16.02
N THR A 79 -8.44 -5.31 15.23
CA THR A 79 -9.03 -6.63 15.57
C THR A 79 -9.07 -7.58 14.38
N GLU A 80 -9.11 -8.89 14.65
CA GLU A 80 -9.29 -9.92 13.62
C GLU A 80 -10.62 -9.76 12.87
N ARG A 81 -11.65 -9.23 13.55
CA ARG A 81 -12.92 -8.85 12.94
C ARG A 81 -12.73 -7.71 11.93
N ALA A 82 -11.92 -6.72 12.23
CA ALA A 82 -11.60 -5.64 11.29
C ALA A 82 -10.86 -6.14 10.04
N LEU A 83 -9.99 -7.15 10.17
CA LEU A 83 -9.34 -7.80 9.02
C LEU A 83 -10.36 -8.48 8.09
N GLN A 84 -11.42 -9.07 8.66
CA GLN A 84 -12.51 -9.68 7.90
C GLN A 84 -13.46 -8.63 7.30
N GLU A 85 -13.73 -7.55 8.04
CA GLU A 85 -14.57 -6.43 7.60
C GLU A 85 -13.84 -5.48 6.62
N MET A 86 -12.52 -5.57 6.51
CA MET A 86 -11.73 -4.78 5.57
C MET A 86 -12.12 -5.00 4.11
N GLY A 87 -12.54 -6.21 3.73
CA GLY A 87 -13.12 -6.46 2.41
C GLY A 87 -14.38 -5.61 2.16
N ALA A 88 -15.21 -5.43 3.20
CA ALA A 88 -16.38 -4.56 3.14
C ALA A 88 -16.00 -3.08 3.15
N TYR A 89 -14.94 -2.67 3.86
CA TYR A 89 -14.40 -1.31 3.83
C TYR A 89 -13.79 -0.97 2.49
N ILE A 90 -12.98 -1.84 1.89
CA ILE A 90 -12.45 -1.71 0.52
C ILE A 90 -13.59 -1.67 -0.49
N GLY A 91 -14.62 -2.49 -0.29
CA GLY A 91 -15.86 -2.42 -1.05
C GLY A 91 -16.55 -1.07 -0.91
N GLU A 92 -16.63 -0.52 0.31
CA GLU A 92 -17.19 0.80 0.64
C GLU A 92 -16.40 1.93 0.00
N TRP A 93 -15.07 1.94 0.13
CA TRP A 93 -14.18 2.87 -0.56
C TRP A 93 -14.27 2.73 -2.06
N GLY A 94 -14.35 1.51 -2.59
CA GLY A 94 -14.65 1.26 -3.99
C GLY A 94 -15.99 1.87 -4.41
N ARG A 95 -16.99 1.98 -3.53
CA ARG A 95 -18.23 2.75 -3.82
C ARG A 95 -17.98 4.26 -3.75
N LEU A 96 -17.24 4.75 -2.77
CA LEU A 96 -16.96 6.18 -2.59
C LEU A 96 -16.08 6.73 -3.72
N THR A 97 -15.03 6.00 -4.12
CA THR A 97 -14.17 6.34 -5.28
C THR A 97 -14.95 6.20 -6.58
N ARG A 98 -15.84 5.21 -6.74
CA ARG A 98 -16.78 5.17 -7.87
C ARG A 98 -17.62 6.42 -7.97
N ALA A 99 -18.22 6.86 -6.86
CA ALA A 99 -19.11 8.02 -6.83
C ALA A 99 -18.36 9.33 -7.13
N GLU A 100 -17.11 9.46 -6.67
CA GLU A 100 -16.33 10.68 -6.87
C GLU A 100 -15.59 10.71 -8.21
N ALA A 101 -15.02 9.58 -8.66
CA ALA A 101 -14.52 9.46 -10.03
C ALA A 101 -15.66 9.62 -11.05
N ALA A 102 -16.90 9.21 -10.72
CA ALA A 102 -18.09 9.55 -11.48
C ALA A 102 -18.34 11.05 -11.53
N ARG A 103 -18.33 11.71 -10.37
CA ARG A 103 -18.51 13.15 -10.27
C ARG A 103 -17.45 13.89 -11.12
N ARG A 104 -16.19 13.46 -11.07
CA ARG A 104 -15.08 14.08 -11.83
C ARG A 104 -15.12 13.79 -13.32
N ALA A 105 -15.43 12.56 -13.74
CA ALA A 105 -15.57 12.22 -15.15
C ALA A 105 -16.72 13.02 -15.80
N VAL A 106 -17.85 13.17 -15.10
CA VAL A 106 -18.97 14.03 -15.53
C VAL A 106 -18.57 15.51 -15.56
N ALA A 107 -17.81 15.98 -14.57
CA ALA A 107 -17.37 17.39 -14.54
C ALA A 107 -16.32 17.73 -15.62
N ALA A 108 -15.41 16.79 -15.94
CA ALA A 108 -14.33 17.00 -16.91
C ALA A 108 -14.76 16.80 -18.36
N ALA A 109 -15.84 16.05 -18.60
CA ALA A 109 -16.39 15.80 -19.92
C ALA A 109 -17.92 15.73 -19.85
N PRO A 110 -18.62 16.88 -19.73
CA PRO A 110 -20.08 16.93 -19.55
C PRO A 110 -20.86 16.31 -20.71
N ASP A 111 -20.24 16.19 -21.88
CA ASP A 111 -20.81 15.61 -23.09
C ASP A 111 -20.42 14.14 -23.33
N GLN A 112 -19.64 13.51 -22.43
CA GLN A 112 -19.27 12.10 -22.52
C GLN A 112 -20.08 11.23 -21.55
N GLU A 113 -20.42 10.03 -22.00
CA GLU A 113 -21.15 9.06 -21.20
C GLU A 113 -20.26 8.50 -20.08
N PHE A 114 -20.73 8.61 -18.84
CA PHE A 114 -20.00 8.14 -17.67
C PHE A 114 -19.87 6.60 -17.65
N ASN A 115 -18.62 6.10 -17.74
CA ASN A 115 -18.34 4.67 -17.72
C ASN A 115 -17.92 4.16 -16.33
N SER A 116 -18.91 3.80 -15.51
CA SER A 116 -18.71 3.26 -14.16
C SER A 116 -17.84 1.99 -14.12
N ARG A 117 -17.84 1.19 -15.19
CA ARG A 117 -17.05 -0.04 -15.28
C ARG A 117 -15.56 0.27 -15.44
N ALA A 118 -15.20 1.24 -16.27
CA ALA A 118 -13.81 1.66 -16.46
C ALA A 118 -13.19 2.17 -15.15
N VAL A 119 -13.95 2.98 -14.39
CA VAL A 119 -13.53 3.47 -13.08
C VAL A 119 -13.27 2.31 -12.11
N GLN A 120 -14.17 1.32 -12.04
CA GLN A 120 -13.99 0.18 -11.14
C GLN A 120 -12.76 -0.66 -11.48
N ILE A 121 -12.46 -0.82 -12.78
CA ILE A 121 -11.26 -1.52 -13.23
C ILE A 121 -10.01 -0.78 -12.74
N GLN A 122 -9.98 0.55 -12.87
CA GLN A 122 -8.85 1.36 -12.41
C GLN A 122 -8.66 1.27 -10.90
N VAL A 123 -9.73 1.46 -10.11
CA VAL A 123 -9.66 1.35 -8.65
C VAL A 123 -9.13 -0.02 -8.20
N ASN A 124 -9.57 -1.09 -8.85
CA ASN A 124 -9.07 -2.42 -8.54
C ASN A 124 -7.60 -2.59 -8.90
N ALA A 125 -7.16 -2.08 -10.06
CA ALA A 125 -5.77 -2.13 -10.48
C ALA A 125 -4.85 -1.38 -9.51
N ASP A 126 -5.26 -0.18 -9.08
CA ASP A 126 -4.50 0.65 -8.15
C ASP A 126 -4.35 0.00 -6.77
N GLN A 127 -5.45 -0.54 -6.22
CA GLN A 127 -5.42 -1.29 -4.96
C GLN A 127 -4.57 -2.56 -5.04
N ALA A 128 -4.68 -3.30 -6.15
CA ALA A 128 -3.84 -4.47 -6.38
C ALA A 128 -2.36 -4.09 -6.45
N ALA A 129 -2.03 -2.93 -7.03
CA ALA A 129 -0.67 -2.43 -7.08
C ALA A 129 -0.13 -2.07 -5.67
N ILE A 130 -0.93 -1.40 -4.82
CA ILE A 130 -0.56 -1.14 -3.42
C ILE A 130 -0.36 -2.45 -2.64
N LEU A 131 -1.21 -3.47 -2.86
CA LEU A 131 -1.04 -4.77 -2.21
C LEU A 131 0.30 -5.42 -2.58
N ARG A 132 0.71 -5.35 -3.86
CA ARG A 132 2.01 -5.85 -4.29
C ARG A 132 3.16 -5.03 -3.74
N ASP A 133 2.97 -3.72 -3.57
CA ASP A 133 3.99 -2.87 -2.95
C ASP A 133 4.19 -3.22 -1.47
N ILE A 134 3.13 -3.44 -0.70
CA ILE A 134 3.27 -3.69 0.75
C ILE A 134 3.61 -5.14 1.08
N PHE A 135 3.00 -6.08 0.37
CA PHE A 135 3.12 -7.51 0.67
C PHE A 135 4.11 -8.23 -0.23
N GLY A 136 4.60 -7.58 -1.29
CA GLY A 136 5.45 -8.21 -2.29
C GLY A 136 4.72 -9.33 -3.02
N ASN A 137 5.48 -10.38 -3.35
CA ASN A 137 4.93 -11.63 -3.87
C ASN A 137 4.88 -12.67 -2.74
N PRO A 138 3.70 -13.00 -2.17
CA PRO A 138 3.59 -13.91 -1.03
C PRO A 138 3.89 -15.38 -1.37
N PHE A 139 4.16 -15.69 -2.64
CA PHE A 139 4.60 -17.00 -3.13
C PHE A 139 6.12 -17.10 -3.27
N ARG A 140 6.83 -15.97 -3.13
CA ARG A 140 8.30 -15.88 -3.18
C ARG A 140 8.81 -15.14 -1.96
N LEU A 141 9.33 -15.89 -0.99
CA LEU A 141 10.01 -15.28 0.14
C LEU A 141 11.40 -14.81 -0.31
N ALA A 142 11.60 -13.49 -0.36
CA ALA A 142 12.90 -12.91 -0.65
C ALA A 142 13.79 -13.02 0.59
N ALA A 143 14.86 -13.82 0.51
CA ALA A 143 15.93 -13.72 1.49
C ALA A 143 16.60 -12.34 1.35
N PHE A 144 16.83 -11.67 2.49
CA PHE A 144 17.44 -10.33 2.51
C PHE A 144 18.70 -10.33 3.39
N PRO A 145 19.89 -10.59 2.81
CA PRO A 145 21.15 -10.59 3.52
C PRO A 145 21.44 -9.28 4.26
N ALA A 146 21.96 -9.38 5.49
CA ALA A 146 22.34 -8.20 6.27
C ALA A 146 23.44 -7.38 5.59
N SER A 147 24.26 -7.99 4.73
CA SER A 147 25.29 -7.31 3.94
C SER A 147 24.72 -6.25 2.98
N TRP A 148 23.46 -6.38 2.55
CA TRP A 148 22.81 -5.39 1.69
C TRP A 148 22.38 -4.13 2.44
N ARG A 149 22.31 -4.17 3.79
CA ARG A 149 21.94 -3.02 4.64
C ARG A 149 23.15 -2.12 4.91
N THR A 150 23.74 -1.58 3.84
CA THR A 150 24.82 -0.60 3.95
C THR A 150 24.30 0.73 4.52
N PRO A 151 25.17 1.61 5.06
CA PRO A 151 24.74 2.92 5.55
C PRO A 151 23.94 3.73 4.52
N THR A 152 24.37 3.74 3.26
CA THR A 152 23.65 4.44 2.17
C THR A 152 22.26 3.88 1.94
N VAL A 153 22.13 2.54 1.87
CA VAL A 153 20.83 1.86 1.69
C VAL A 153 19.88 2.17 2.84
N LEU A 154 20.38 2.11 4.08
CA LEU A 154 19.59 2.45 5.28
C LEU A 154 19.15 3.91 5.28
N THR A 155 20.04 4.85 4.95
CA THR A 155 19.71 6.28 4.92
C THR A 155 18.65 6.59 3.87
N LEU A 156 18.78 6.06 2.65
CA LEU A 156 17.79 6.25 1.58
C LEU A 156 16.41 5.71 2.00
N ALA A 157 16.38 4.46 2.49
CA ALA A 157 15.15 3.82 2.93
C ALA A 157 14.47 4.59 4.07
N ALA A 158 15.23 5.00 5.10
CA ALA A 158 14.69 5.74 6.23
C ALA A 158 14.13 7.11 5.80
N GLN A 159 14.84 7.84 4.92
CA GLN A 159 14.37 9.13 4.43
C GLN A 159 13.05 9.00 3.66
N MET A 160 12.95 8.04 2.74
CA MET A 160 11.70 7.82 1.99
C MET A 160 10.57 7.40 2.92
N TYR A 161 10.86 6.53 3.89
CA TYR A 161 9.87 6.03 4.83
C TYR A 161 9.25 7.13 5.72
N GLU A 162 10.07 8.05 6.22
CA GLU A 162 9.58 9.14 7.07
C GLU A 162 8.91 10.26 6.27
N SER A 163 9.50 10.65 5.14
CA SER A 163 8.95 11.71 4.28
C SER A 163 7.73 11.27 3.48
N ARG A 164 7.54 9.95 3.30
CA ARG A 164 6.56 9.33 2.39
C ARG A 164 6.80 9.70 0.92
N ASP A 165 7.99 10.20 0.60
CA ASP A 165 8.44 10.44 -0.77
C ASP A 165 9.34 9.29 -1.21
N PHE A 166 8.83 8.46 -2.12
CA PHE A 166 9.52 7.29 -2.65
C PHE A 166 10.17 7.56 -4.02
N GLY A 167 10.36 8.83 -4.40
CA GLY A 167 11.00 9.19 -5.67
C GLY A 167 12.44 8.68 -5.83
N ALA A 168 13.11 8.35 -4.72
CA ALA A 168 14.48 7.81 -4.71
C ALA A 168 14.54 6.27 -4.82
N MET A 169 13.44 5.56 -5.08
CA MET A 169 13.43 4.09 -5.20
C MET A 169 14.39 3.55 -6.29
N PRO A 170 14.52 4.16 -7.48
CA PRO A 170 15.53 3.72 -8.45
C PRO A 170 16.97 3.87 -7.92
N ILE A 171 17.24 4.91 -7.12
CA ILE A 171 18.55 5.14 -6.48
C ILE A 171 18.79 4.09 -5.39
N LEU A 172 17.74 3.70 -4.64
CA LEU A 172 17.82 2.59 -3.69
C LEU A 172 18.18 1.28 -4.40
N ALA A 173 17.63 1.03 -5.60
CA ALA A 173 17.95 -0.16 -6.40
C ALA A 173 19.45 -0.21 -6.73
N ASP A 174 20.01 0.91 -7.18
CA ASP A 174 21.43 0.99 -7.53
C ASP A 174 22.32 0.83 -6.28
N ALA A 175 21.95 1.45 -5.16
CA ALA A 175 22.66 1.29 -3.89
C ALA A 175 22.61 -0.16 -3.35
N LEU A 176 21.49 -0.86 -3.53
CA LEU A 176 21.36 -2.29 -3.21
C LEU A 176 22.23 -3.14 -4.13
N GLN A 177 22.24 -2.85 -5.42
CA GLN A 177 23.07 -3.55 -6.40
C GLN A 177 24.57 -3.36 -6.10
N ASP A 178 25.01 -2.15 -5.76
CA ASP A 178 26.38 -1.85 -5.30
C ASP A 178 26.76 -2.60 -4.02
N ALA A 179 25.78 -2.85 -3.14
CA ALA A 179 25.95 -3.68 -1.94
C ALA A 179 25.99 -5.19 -2.24
N GLY A 180 25.91 -5.59 -3.52
CA GLY A 180 25.93 -6.98 -3.97
C GLY A 180 24.55 -7.64 -4.01
N CYS A 181 23.46 -6.88 -4.09
CA CYS A 181 22.13 -7.44 -4.35
C CYS A 181 22.00 -7.88 -5.81
N ASP A 182 21.70 -9.16 -6.01
CA ASP A 182 21.47 -9.79 -7.32
C ASP A 182 20.02 -10.32 -7.47
N ASN A 183 19.17 -10.07 -6.47
CA ASN A 183 17.78 -10.52 -6.49
C ASN A 183 16.95 -9.65 -7.45
N ALA A 184 16.55 -10.23 -8.58
CA ALA A 184 15.76 -9.54 -9.60
C ALA A 184 14.43 -9.01 -9.06
N ASP A 185 13.72 -9.75 -8.21
CA ASP A 185 12.43 -9.30 -7.65
C ASP A 185 12.59 -8.01 -6.81
N VAL A 186 13.68 -7.90 -6.04
CA VAL A 186 13.99 -6.70 -5.24
C VAL A 186 14.34 -5.52 -6.15
N LEU A 187 15.25 -5.73 -7.12
CA LEU A 187 15.76 -4.68 -7.99
C LEU A 187 14.69 -4.18 -8.97
N ASP A 188 13.94 -5.09 -9.59
CA ASP A 188 12.87 -4.77 -10.54
C ASP A 188 11.71 -4.06 -9.83
N HIS A 189 11.41 -4.43 -8.58
CA HIS A 189 10.42 -3.71 -7.80
C HIS A 189 10.85 -2.25 -7.57
N CYS A 190 12.09 -2.01 -7.14
CA CYS A 190 12.59 -0.66 -6.88
C CYS A 190 12.71 0.21 -8.13
N ARG A 191 12.97 -0.40 -9.29
CA ARG A 191 13.04 0.27 -10.60
C ARG A 191 11.68 0.40 -11.27
N GLY A 192 10.68 -0.32 -10.76
CA GLY A 192 9.32 -0.27 -11.25
C GLY A 192 8.71 1.12 -11.05
N PRO A 193 7.66 1.46 -11.82
CA PRO A 193 7.02 2.77 -11.73
C PRO A 193 6.22 2.99 -10.43
N GLY A 194 6.21 2.02 -9.50
CA GLY A 194 5.37 2.05 -8.32
C GLY A 194 3.89 1.69 -8.59
N PRO A 195 3.00 2.00 -7.64
CA PRO A 195 3.21 2.89 -6.50
C PRO A 195 4.19 2.31 -5.47
N HIS A 196 4.83 3.21 -4.71
CA HIS A 196 5.57 2.88 -3.50
C HIS A 196 5.00 3.69 -2.34
N VAL A 197 4.71 3.01 -1.23
CA VAL A 197 4.07 3.61 -0.06
C VAL A 197 4.77 3.18 1.23
N ARG A 198 4.42 3.83 2.34
CA ARG A 198 4.89 3.40 3.67
C ARG A 198 4.41 1.97 3.91
N GLY A 199 5.35 1.06 4.22
CA GLY A 199 5.10 -0.38 4.25
C GLY A 199 5.54 -1.13 2.99
N CYS A 200 6.13 -0.46 2.00
CA CYS A 200 6.77 -1.09 0.84
C CYS A 200 7.69 -2.24 1.28
N TRP A 201 7.51 -3.42 0.71
CA TRP A 201 8.14 -4.66 1.19
C TRP A 201 9.68 -4.59 1.13
N VAL A 202 10.26 -3.96 0.11
CA VAL A 202 11.73 -3.80 0.03
C VAL A 202 12.23 -2.82 1.09
N VAL A 203 11.53 -1.71 1.28
CA VAL A 203 11.91 -0.70 2.29
C VAL A 203 11.79 -1.28 3.70
N ASP A 204 10.72 -2.04 3.97
CA ASP A 204 10.54 -2.76 5.23
C ASP A 204 11.64 -3.80 5.46
N LEU A 205 12.05 -4.54 4.43
CA LEU A 205 13.19 -5.47 4.53
C LEU A 205 14.51 -4.74 4.85
N VAL A 206 14.76 -3.59 4.22
CA VAL A 206 15.92 -2.75 4.51
C VAL A 206 15.90 -2.28 5.96
N LEU A 207 14.75 -1.80 6.45
CA LEU A 207 14.59 -1.22 7.79
C LEU A 207 14.33 -2.26 8.90
N GLY A 208 14.10 -3.52 8.55
CA GLY A 208 13.78 -4.58 9.50
C GLY A 208 12.37 -4.46 10.11
N LYS A 209 11.37 -4.08 9.31
CA LYS A 209 9.99 -3.78 9.74
C LYS A 209 8.94 -4.81 9.29
N GLU A 210 9.34 -5.97 8.78
CA GLU A 210 8.39 -7.00 8.29
C GLU A 210 7.39 -7.53 9.32
#